data_AF-A0A480B0Q3-F1
#
_entry.id   AF-A0A480B0Q3-F1
#
_cell.length_a   1.000
_cell.length_b   1.000
_cell.length_c   1.000
_cell.angle_alpha   90.00
_cell.angle_beta   90.00
_cell.angle_gamma   90.00
#
_symmetry.space_group_name_H-M   'P 1'
#
loop_
_entity.id
_entity.type
_entity.pdbx_description
1 polymer ?
#
loop_
_entity_poly.entity_id
_entity_poly.type
_entity_poly.pdbx_seq_one_letter_code
_entity_poly.pdbx_strand_id
1 'polypeptide(L)' 'MSNAIAAHKHRTRLHILRDRVQHAQRDAKHGKPGATERLASHQAARAAYRTANPPAKPRP' A
#
# COMPACT_ATOMS: atom_id res chain seq x y z
N MET A 1 -2.22 -18.78 19.51
CA MET A 1 -1.05 -17.92 19.22
C MET A 1 -0.94 -17.47 17.74
N SER A 2 -1.97 -17.62 16.92
CA SER A 2 -1.83 -17.59 15.46
C SER A 2 -2.05 -16.21 14.79
N ASN A 3 -2.61 -15.22 15.50
CA ASN A 3 -3.08 -13.97 14.91
C ASN A 3 -2.02 -12.84 14.88
N ALA A 4 -1.00 -12.88 15.75
CA ALA A 4 0.02 -11.84 15.83
C ALA A 4 0.90 -11.80 14.58
N ILE A 5 1.28 -12.98 14.06
CA ILE A 5 2.10 -13.12 12.85
C ILE A 5 1.31 -12.64 11.63
N ALA A 6 0.03 -12.99 11.52
CA ALA A 6 -0.83 -12.55 10.42
C ALA A 6 -1.03 -11.03 10.44
N ALA A 7 -1.29 -10.45 11.62
CA ALA A 7 -1.42 -9.00 11.79
C ALA A 7 -0.11 -8.26 11.46
N HIS A 8 1.05 -8.80 11.87
CA HIS A 8 2.35 -8.24 11.53
C HIS A 8 2.59 -8.26 10.01
N LYS A 9 2.38 -9.41 9.34
CA LYS A 9 2.48 -9.53 7.88
C LYS A 9 1.56 -8.55 7.16
N HIS A 10 0.33 -8.37 7.65
CA HIS A 10 -0.62 -7.42 7.08
C HIS A 10 -0.12 -5.97 7.20
N ARG A 11 0.36 -5.55 8.37
CA ARG A 11 0.92 -4.22 8.61
C ARG A 11 2.15 -3.97 7.73
N THR A 12 3.07 -4.91 7.67
CA THR A 12 4.29 -4.83 6.86
C THR A 12 3.95 -4.68 5.37
N ARG A 13 2.99 -5.45 4.85
CA ARG A 13 2.54 -5.30 3.46
C ARG A 13 1.93 -3.93 3.18
N LEU A 14 1.06 -3.42 4.06
CA LEU A 14 0.50 -2.08 3.91
C LEU A 14 1.56 -0.98 3.94
N HIS A 15 2.58 -1.13 4.80
CA HIS A 15 3.71 -0.21 4.88
C HIS A 15 4.50 -0.18 3.56
N ILE A 16 4.89 -1.35 3.04
CA ILE A 16 5.60 -1.46 1.75
C ILE A 16 4.78 -0.83 0.61
N LEU A 17 3.47 -1.09 0.55
CA LEU A 17 2.61 -0.51 -0.49
C LEU A 17 2.49 1.01 -0.37
N ARG A 18 2.44 1.54 0.87
CA ARG A 18 2.45 2.99 1.11
C ARG A 18 3.77 3.62 0.66
N ASP A 19 4.90 3.01 1.02
CA ASP A 19 6.21 3.53 0.68
C ASP A 19 6.42 3.57 -0.84
N ARG A 20 6.01 2.52 -1.55
CA ARG A 20 6.04 2.48 -3.03
C ARG A 20 5.26 3.63 -3.67
N VAL A 21 4.05 3.92 -3.16
CA VAL A 21 3.25 5.07 -3.62
C VAL A 21 4.02 6.38 -3.37
N GLN A 22 4.57 6.58 -2.18
CA GLN A 22 5.30 7.80 -1.82
C GLN A 22 6.59 7.98 -2.63
N HIS A 23 7.31 6.89 -2.92
CA HIS A 23 8.48 6.92 -3.79
C HIS A 23 8.10 7.27 -5.22
N ALA A 24 7.03 6.68 -5.77
CA ALA A 24 6.55 7.02 -7.11
C ALA A 24 6.02 8.47 -7.21
N GLN A 25 5.38 8.99 -6.16
CA GLN A 25 4.99 10.40 -6.09
C GLN A 25 6.21 11.33 -6.13
N ARG A 26 7.27 11.01 -5.38
CA ARG A 26 8.53 11.76 -5.42
C ARG A 26 9.18 11.68 -6.80
N ASP A 27 9.26 10.48 -7.37
CA ASP A 27 9.82 10.26 -8.71
C ASP A 27 9.05 11.07 -9.78
N ALA A 28 7.71 11.12 -9.70
CA ALA A 28 6.88 11.90 -10.61
C ALA A 28 7.12 13.41 -10.43
N LYS A 29 7.26 13.88 -9.18
CA LYS A 29 7.64 15.28 -8.90
C LYS A 29 9.02 15.64 -9.47
N HIS A 30 9.95 14.69 -9.47
CA HIS A 30 11.29 14.86 -10.05
C HIS A 30 11.32 14.66 -11.58
N GLY A 31 10.17 14.43 -12.24
CA GLY A 31 10.10 14.27 -13.69
C GLY A 31 10.74 12.98 -14.21
N LYS A 32 10.86 11.94 -13.37
CA LYS A 32 11.42 10.66 -13.82
C LYS A 32 10.47 10.00 -14.83
N PRO A 33 11.00 9.45 -15.94
CA PRO A 33 10.18 8.76 -16.92
C PRO A 33 9.45 7.57 -16.29
N GLY A 34 8.20 7.33 -16.68
CA GLY A 34 7.41 6.21 -16.20
C GLY A 34 6.92 6.34 -14.74
N ALA A 35 7.19 7.46 -14.05
CA ALA A 35 6.87 7.60 -12.64
C ALA A 35 5.36 7.75 -12.37
N THR A 36 4.64 8.40 -13.28
CA THR A 36 3.18 8.55 -13.26
C THR A 36 2.47 7.21 -13.42
N GLU A 37 2.94 6.36 -14.33
CA GLU A 37 2.41 5.02 -14.58
C GLU A 37 2.68 4.10 -13.37
N ARG A 38 3.90 4.18 -12.80
CA ARG A 38 4.25 3.49 -11.56
C ARG A 38 3.37 3.94 -10.39
N LEU A 39 3.11 5.25 -10.28
CA LEU A 39 2.24 5.79 -9.24
C LEU A 39 0.81 5.23 -9.34
N ALA A 40 0.21 5.26 -10.52
CA ALA A 40 -1.12 4.71 -10.75
C ALA A 40 -1.17 3.20 -10.39
N SER A 41 -0.16 2.44 -10.83
CA SER A 41 -0.04 1.01 -10.54
C SER A 41 0.07 0.72 -9.04
N HIS A 42 0.89 1.50 -8.31
CA HIS A 42 1.04 1.34 -6.86
C HIS A 42 -0.21 1.75 -6.08
N GLN A 43 -0.92 2.80 -6.52
CA GLN A 43 -2.19 3.19 -5.93
C GLN A 43 -3.24 2.09 -6.10
N ALA A 44 -3.37 1.53 -7.30
CA ALA A 44 -4.27 0.41 -7.59
C ALA A 44 -3.93 -0.82 -6.72
N ALA A 45 -2.65 -1.20 -6.62
CA ALA A 45 -2.21 -2.31 -5.78
C ALA A 45 -2.57 -2.10 -4.29
N ARG A 46 -2.39 -0.87 -3.78
CA ARG A 46 -2.77 -0.53 -2.40
C ARG A 46 -4.28 -0.59 -2.18
N ALA A 47 -5.06 -0.08 -3.12
CA ALA A 47 -6.52 -0.11 -3.07
C ALA A 47 -7.06 -1.55 -3.12
N ALA A 48 -6.55 -2.36 -4.05
CA ALA A 48 -6.90 -3.79 -4.17
C ALA A 48 -6.57 -4.56 -2.87
N TYR A 49 -5.39 -4.30 -2.28
CA TYR A 49 -5.01 -4.97 -1.03
C TYR A 49 -5.90 -4.58 0.15
N ARG A 50 -6.31 -3.31 0.26
CA ARG A 50 -7.27 -2.86 1.30
C ARG A 50 -8.67 -3.41 1.09
N THR A 51 -9.08 -3.57 -0.17
CA THR A 51 -10.38 -4.17 -0.51
C THR A 51 -10.40 -5.65 -0.13
N ALA A 52 -9.32 -6.38 -0.42
CA ALA A 52 -9.17 -7.79 -0.05
C ALA A 52 -8.95 -8.00 1.46
N ASN A 53 -8.46 -6.98 2.17
CA ASN A 53 -8.18 -7.04 3.61
C ASN A 53 -8.84 -5.84 4.30
N PRO A 54 -10.18 -5.84 4.44
CA PRO A 54 -10.89 -4.74 5.06
C PRO A 54 -10.42 -4.57 6.51
N PRO A 55 -10.27 -3.31 6.98
CA PRO A 55 -10.01 -3.08 8.40
C PRO A 55 -11.16 -3.70 9.20
N ALA A 56 -10.83 -4.34 10.33
CA ALA A 56 -11.86 -4.82 11.24
C ALA A 56 -12.81 -3.65 11.56
N LYS A 57 -14.12 -3.89 11.42
CA LYS A 57 -15.16 -2.90 11.69
C LYS A 57 -14.87 -2.28 13.06
N PRO A 58 -14.91 -0.94 13.22
CA PRO A 58 -14.80 -0.35 14.54
C PRO A 58 -15.87 -0.99 15.44
N ARG A 59 -15.47 -1.46 16.62
CA ARG A 59 -16.42 -1.99 17.60
C ARG A 59 -17.36 -0.84 18.00
N PRO A 60 -18.68 -1.09 18.10
CA PRO A 60 -19.64 -0.08 18.57
C PRO A 60 -19.30 0.38 19.99
#